data_AF-A0A7L3JIU2-F1
#
_entry.id   AF-A0A7L3JIU2-F1
#
_cell.length_a   1.000
_cell.length_b   1.000
_cell.length_c   1.000
_cell.angle_alpha   90.00
_cell.angle_beta   90.00
_cell.angle_gamma   90.00
#
_symmetry.space_group_name_H-M   'P 1'
#
loop_
_entity.id
_entity.type
_entity.pdbx_description
1 polymer ?
#
loop_
_entity_poly.entity_id
_entity_poly.type
_entity_poly.pdbx_seq_one_letter_code
_entity_poly.pdbx_strand_id
1 'polypeptide(L)'
;RFFGGLILDIKRKAPFFWSDFRDALSLQCLASFLFLYCACMSPVITFGGLLGEATEGRISAIESLFGASMTGIAYSLFGGQPLTILGSTGPVLVFEKILFKFCKEYGLSYLSLRASIGLWTAILCIILVATDASSLVCYITRFTEEAFASLICIIFIYEALEKLFHLSETYPINMHNDLDLLTKYSHQIAIVVFFKPAFVQSQSFSLHIKPQYCDECKKFHGEIVGRACGHHGPYVPDVLFWSVILFFSTVTLSSTLKQFKTSRYFPTKVRSVVSDFAVFLTILSMVLIDYAIGIPSPKLQVPNAFKPTRDDRGWFITPLGPNPWWTVIAAVIPALLCTILIFMDQQITAVIINRKEHKLK
;
A
#
# COMPACT_ATOMS: atom_id res chain seq x y z
N ARG A 1 -11.64 -29.42 -24.34
CA ARG A 1 -10.27 -30.01 -24.38
C ARG A 1 -9.56 -29.45 -23.16
N PHE A 2 -8.94 -30.25 -22.31
CA PHE A 2 -8.14 -29.71 -21.20
C PHE A 2 -7.09 -28.73 -21.75
N PHE A 3 -6.96 -27.56 -21.11
CA PHE A 3 -6.08 -26.45 -21.55
C PHE A 3 -6.38 -25.89 -22.95
N GLY A 4 -7.58 -26.09 -23.47
CA GLY A 4 -7.99 -25.58 -24.78
C GLY A 4 -7.92 -24.06 -24.86
N GLY A 5 -8.44 -23.36 -23.83
CA GLY A 5 -8.40 -21.90 -23.77
C GLY A 5 -6.97 -21.35 -23.71
N LEU A 6 -6.15 -21.88 -22.81
CA LEU A 6 -4.77 -21.40 -22.60
C LEU A 6 -3.91 -21.49 -23.88
N ILE A 7 -4.02 -22.60 -24.64
CA ILE A 7 -3.25 -22.77 -25.87
C ILE A 7 -3.66 -21.76 -26.94
N LEU A 8 -4.97 -21.45 -27.05
CA LEU A 8 -5.48 -20.46 -27.98
C LEU A 8 -5.00 -19.05 -27.62
N ASP A 9 -4.97 -18.72 -26.33
CA ASP A 9 -4.49 -17.42 -25.85
C ASP A 9 -3.00 -17.22 -26.13
N ILE A 10 -2.18 -18.24 -25.85
CA ILE A 10 -0.74 -18.22 -26.17
C ILE A 10 -0.53 -18.01 -27.68
N LYS A 11 -1.26 -18.75 -28.52
CA LYS A 11 -1.16 -18.64 -29.97
C LYS A 11 -1.54 -17.24 -30.47
N ARG A 12 -2.50 -16.57 -29.83
CA ARG A 12 -2.92 -15.20 -30.17
C ARG A 12 -1.89 -14.16 -29.74
N LYS A 13 -1.24 -14.31 -28.57
CA LYS A 13 -0.31 -13.31 -28.01
C LYS A 13 1.12 -13.43 -28.56
N ALA A 14 1.59 -14.65 -28.87
CA ALA A 14 2.95 -14.92 -29.33
C ALA A 14 3.49 -13.98 -30.44
N PRO A 15 2.75 -13.65 -31.53
CA PRO A 15 3.30 -12.80 -32.59
C PRO A 15 3.51 -11.34 -32.17
N PHE A 16 2.77 -10.84 -31.18
CA PHE A 16 2.84 -9.45 -30.73
C PHE A 16 3.92 -9.20 -29.66
N PHE A 17 4.48 -10.25 -29.07
CA PHE A 17 5.44 -10.10 -27.98
C PHE A 17 6.67 -9.28 -28.35
N TRP A 18 7.19 -9.44 -29.57
CA TRP A 18 8.38 -8.70 -30.02
C TRP A 18 8.06 -7.27 -30.46
N SER A 19 6.84 -7.01 -30.96
CA SER A 19 6.40 -5.64 -31.28
C SER A 19 6.22 -4.81 -30.01
N ASP A 20 5.72 -5.41 -28.92
CA ASP A 20 5.47 -4.72 -27.65
C ASP A 20 6.74 -4.02 -27.10
N PHE A 21 7.92 -4.64 -27.24
CA PHE A 21 9.20 -4.02 -26.82
C PHE A 21 9.64 -2.84 -27.70
N ARG A 22 9.32 -2.87 -29.00
CA ARG A 22 9.65 -1.76 -29.92
C ARG A 22 8.71 -0.58 -29.70
N ASP A 23 7.43 -0.85 -29.46
CA ASP A 23 6.40 0.17 -29.24
C ASP A 23 6.55 0.88 -27.89
N ALA A 24 7.22 0.24 -26.92
CA ALA A 24 7.50 0.82 -25.60
C ALA A 24 8.46 2.03 -25.64
N LEU A 25 9.19 2.27 -26.72
CA LEU A 25 10.19 3.34 -26.84
C LEU A 25 9.61 4.74 -27.13
N SER A 26 8.41 5.04 -26.61
CA SER A 26 7.78 6.35 -26.76
C SER A 26 7.96 7.22 -25.51
N LEU A 27 8.06 8.55 -25.69
CA LEU A 27 8.11 9.52 -24.59
C LEU A 27 6.89 9.44 -23.66
N GLN A 28 5.73 9.05 -24.19
CA GLN A 28 4.50 8.86 -23.42
C GLN A 28 4.58 7.63 -22.50
N CYS A 29 5.29 6.57 -22.92
CA CYS A 29 5.54 5.40 -22.09
C CYS A 29 6.41 5.75 -20.88
N LEU A 30 7.42 6.60 -21.06
CA LEU A 30 8.25 7.07 -19.94
C LEU A 30 7.43 7.86 -18.91
N ALA A 31 6.53 8.75 -19.36
CA ALA A 31 5.62 9.49 -18.46
C ALA A 31 4.72 8.54 -17.66
N SER A 32 4.15 7.54 -18.35
CA SER A 32 3.29 6.53 -17.75
C SER A 32 4.04 5.66 -16.74
N PHE A 33 5.29 5.28 -17.05
CA PHE A 33 6.16 4.51 -16.16
C PHE A 33 6.42 5.26 -14.84
N LEU A 34 6.83 6.53 -14.92
CA LEU A 34 7.11 7.34 -13.73
C LEU A 34 5.86 7.55 -12.87
N PHE A 35 4.71 7.83 -13.51
CA PHE A 35 3.44 7.98 -12.81
C PHE A 35 3.01 6.68 -12.10
N LEU A 36 3.01 5.56 -12.83
CA LEU A 36 2.61 4.27 -12.29
C LEU A 36 3.54 3.79 -11.17
N TYR A 37 4.84 4.07 -11.25
CA TYR A 37 5.77 3.77 -10.18
C TYR A 37 5.35 4.43 -8.86
N CYS A 38 5.10 5.74 -8.86
CA CYS A 38 4.63 6.45 -7.68
C CYS A 38 3.24 5.96 -7.20
N ALA A 39 2.34 5.68 -8.14
CA ALA A 39 0.98 5.24 -7.82
C ALA A 39 0.93 3.84 -7.20
N CYS A 40 1.78 2.92 -7.65
CA CYS A 40 1.79 1.54 -7.17
C CYS A 40 2.62 1.35 -5.89
N MET A 41 3.67 2.16 -5.70
CA MET A 41 4.55 2.02 -4.53
C MET A 41 3.83 2.36 -3.21
N SER A 42 2.98 3.40 -3.21
CA SER A 42 2.28 3.86 -1.99
C SER A 42 1.31 2.82 -1.41
N PRO A 43 0.38 2.22 -2.19
CA PRO A 43 -0.47 1.13 -1.72
C PRO A 43 0.34 -0.08 -1.24
N VAL A 44 1.39 -0.47 -1.96
CA VAL A 44 2.22 -1.64 -1.58
C VAL A 44 2.90 -1.44 -0.21
N ILE A 45 3.41 -0.24 0.06
CA ILE A 45 4.05 0.06 1.35
C ILE A 45 3.03 0.22 2.46
N THR A 46 1.91 0.91 2.21
CA THR A 46 0.86 1.08 3.21
C THR A 46 0.23 -0.26 3.60
N PHE A 47 -0.14 -1.11 2.63
CA PHE A 47 -0.63 -2.46 2.92
C PHE A 47 0.44 -3.34 3.56
N GLY A 48 1.70 -3.21 3.14
CA GLY A 48 2.83 -3.89 3.76
C GLY A 48 3.07 -3.49 5.22
N GLY A 49 2.89 -2.22 5.56
CA GLY A 49 2.97 -1.70 6.93
C GLY A 49 1.82 -2.19 7.80
N LEU A 50 0.59 -2.10 7.31
CA LEU A 50 -0.61 -2.62 7.99
C LEU A 50 -0.54 -4.13 8.22
N LEU A 51 0.07 -4.87 7.29
CA LEU A 51 0.33 -6.31 7.44
C LEU A 51 1.42 -6.56 8.48
N GLY A 52 2.46 -5.72 8.53
CA GLY A 52 3.50 -5.75 9.57
C GLY A 52 2.94 -5.60 10.98
N GLU A 53 2.11 -4.59 11.18
CA GLU A 53 1.44 -4.33 12.45
C GLU A 53 0.52 -5.50 12.84
N ALA A 54 -0.28 -6.01 11.90
CA ALA A 54 -1.22 -7.07 12.19
C ALA A 54 -0.56 -8.45 12.41
N THR A 55 0.63 -8.67 11.86
CA THR A 55 1.36 -9.94 11.97
C THR A 55 2.49 -9.91 13.00
N GLU A 56 2.54 -8.89 13.87
CA GLU A 56 3.58 -8.70 14.90
C GLU A 56 5.00 -8.75 14.30
N GLY A 57 5.19 -8.16 13.10
CA GLY A 57 6.47 -8.16 12.40
C GLY A 57 6.88 -9.52 11.82
N ARG A 58 5.96 -10.48 11.66
CA ARG A 58 6.29 -11.72 10.93
C ARG A 58 6.41 -11.51 9.42
N ILE A 59 5.71 -10.51 8.86
CA ILE A 59 5.81 -10.07 7.46
C ILE A 59 5.67 -8.56 7.44
N SER A 60 6.65 -7.84 6.88
CA SER A 60 6.63 -6.37 6.82
C SER A 60 6.51 -5.85 5.40
N ALA A 61 6.62 -4.52 5.27
CA ALA A 61 6.58 -3.82 4.00
C ALA A 61 7.67 -4.28 3.00
N ILE A 62 8.84 -4.72 3.46
CA ILE A 62 9.94 -5.13 2.56
C ILE A 62 9.64 -6.43 1.83
N GLU A 63 9.07 -7.44 2.50
CA GLU A 63 8.70 -8.70 1.86
C GLU A 63 7.53 -8.49 0.88
N SER A 64 6.57 -7.62 1.23
CA SER A 64 5.46 -7.24 0.35
C SER A 64 5.96 -6.49 -0.90
N LEU A 65 6.92 -5.57 -0.75
CA LEU A 65 7.53 -4.85 -1.87
C LEU A 65 8.30 -5.79 -2.79
N PHE A 66 9.13 -6.67 -2.21
CA PHE A 66 9.88 -7.66 -2.98
C PHE A 66 8.94 -8.62 -3.72
N GLY A 67 7.93 -9.15 -3.04
CA GLY A 67 6.91 -10.02 -3.63
C GLY A 67 6.16 -9.35 -4.79
N ALA A 68 5.71 -8.11 -4.61
CA ALA A 68 5.05 -7.33 -5.66
C ALA A 68 5.98 -7.09 -6.86
N SER A 69 7.26 -6.79 -6.64
CA SER A 69 8.23 -6.55 -7.72
C SER A 69 8.50 -7.82 -8.54
N MET A 70 8.74 -8.95 -7.88
CA MET A 70 9.04 -10.23 -8.55
C MET A 70 7.83 -10.75 -9.32
N THR A 71 6.64 -10.70 -8.72
CA THR A 71 5.40 -11.12 -9.37
C THR A 71 5.01 -10.17 -10.50
N GLY A 72 5.21 -8.86 -10.35
CA GLY A 72 4.97 -7.88 -11.41
C GLY A 72 5.86 -8.11 -12.63
N ILE A 73 7.15 -8.37 -12.44
CA ILE A 73 8.08 -8.70 -13.55
C ILE A 73 7.62 -10.00 -14.23
N ALA A 74 7.37 -11.07 -13.47
CA ALA A 74 6.93 -12.34 -14.03
C ALA A 74 5.61 -12.21 -14.81
N TYR A 75 4.63 -11.47 -14.28
CA TYR A 75 3.35 -11.26 -14.95
C TYR A 75 3.47 -10.36 -16.18
N SER A 76 4.32 -9.33 -16.16
CA SER A 76 4.52 -8.47 -17.33
C SER A 76 5.17 -9.21 -18.51
N LEU A 77 6.01 -10.22 -18.24
CA LEU A 77 6.68 -11.02 -19.26
C LEU A 77 5.80 -12.15 -19.81
N PHE A 78 5.02 -12.82 -18.96
CA PHE A 78 4.25 -14.02 -19.33
C PHE A 78 2.74 -13.80 -19.41
N GLY A 79 2.25 -12.63 -19.01
CA GLY A 79 0.82 -12.31 -18.96
C GLY A 79 0.22 -12.06 -20.35
N GLY A 80 -1.01 -12.54 -20.55
CA GLY A 80 -1.78 -12.26 -21.77
C GLY A 80 -2.11 -10.78 -21.95
N GLN A 81 -2.26 -10.05 -20.84
CA GLN A 81 -2.57 -8.61 -20.80
C GLN A 81 -1.60 -7.86 -19.88
N PRO A 82 -0.47 -7.33 -20.40
CA PRO A 82 0.55 -6.67 -19.60
C PRO A 82 0.13 -5.28 -19.05
N LEU A 83 -1.02 -4.75 -19.49
CA LEU A 83 -1.59 -3.52 -18.94
C LEU A 83 -2.18 -3.70 -17.53
N THR A 84 -2.44 -4.94 -17.12
CA THR A 84 -2.93 -5.23 -15.77
C THR A 84 -1.77 -5.18 -14.79
N ILE A 85 -1.92 -4.40 -13.71
CA ILE A 85 -0.89 -4.26 -12.68
C ILE A 85 -1.30 -5.11 -11.48
N LEU A 86 -0.39 -5.98 -11.04
CA LEU A 86 -0.58 -6.77 -9.83
C LEU A 86 -0.29 -5.93 -8.60
N GLY A 87 -1.19 -5.98 -7.63
CA GLY A 87 -1.06 -5.31 -6.35
C GLY A 87 -1.77 -6.07 -5.24
N SER A 88 -1.40 -5.80 -4.00
CA SER A 88 -2.13 -6.33 -2.84
C SER A 88 -3.49 -5.62 -2.74
N THR A 89 -4.56 -6.39 -2.52
CA THR A 89 -5.92 -5.87 -2.36
C THR A 89 -6.36 -5.92 -0.90
N GLY A 90 -7.28 -5.03 -0.51
CA GLY A 90 -7.85 -4.98 0.83
C GLY A 90 -8.43 -6.32 1.33
N PRO A 91 -9.21 -7.06 0.50
CA PRO A 91 -9.73 -8.37 0.91
C PRO A 91 -8.65 -9.39 1.27
N VAL A 92 -7.54 -9.42 0.51
CA VAL A 92 -6.40 -10.30 0.80
C VAL A 92 -5.74 -9.91 2.13
N LEU A 93 -5.61 -8.61 2.43
CA LEU A 93 -5.12 -8.15 3.73
C LEU A 93 -6.02 -8.64 4.88
N VAL A 94 -7.35 -8.52 4.74
CA VAL A 94 -8.29 -8.99 5.77
C VAL A 94 -8.18 -10.50 5.98
N PHE A 95 -8.07 -11.27 4.88
CA PHE A 95 -7.83 -12.71 4.95
C PHE A 95 -6.56 -13.05 5.73
N GLU A 96 -5.44 -12.37 5.45
CA GLU A 96 -4.17 -12.58 6.15
C GLU A 96 -4.27 -12.24 7.65
N LYS A 97 -5.00 -11.17 8.02
CA LYS A 97 -5.25 -10.82 9.42
C LYS A 97 -6.03 -11.92 10.15
N ILE A 98 -7.06 -12.48 9.52
CA ILE A 98 -7.86 -13.58 10.10
C ILE A 98 -7.01 -14.84 10.23
N LEU A 99 -6.23 -15.16 9.19
CA LEU A 99 -5.32 -16.31 9.20
C LEU A 99 -4.30 -16.22 10.33
N PHE A 100 -3.73 -15.03 10.55
CA PHE A 100 -2.78 -14.80 11.64
C PHE A 100 -3.43 -14.98 13.02
N LYS A 101 -4.64 -14.42 13.24
CA LYS A 101 -5.39 -14.61 14.49
C LYS A 101 -5.68 -16.08 14.76
N PHE A 102 -6.16 -16.81 13.75
CA PHE A 102 -6.38 -18.26 13.83
C PHE A 102 -5.08 -19.00 14.20
N CYS A 103 -3.96 -18.69 13.55
CA CYS A 103 -2.68 -19.32 13.90
C CYS A 103 -2.27 -19.06 15.36
N LYS A 104 -2.55 -17.86 15.88
CA LYS A 104 -2.22 -17.48 17.26
C LYS A 104 -3.05 -18.24 18.28
N GLU A 105 -4.35 -18.42 18.02
CA GLU A 105 -5.27 -19.16 18.90
C GLU A 105 -4.93 -20.67 18.97
N TYR A 106 -4.57 -21.26 17.83
CA TYR A 106 -4.23 -22.69 17.74
C TYR A 106 -2.74 -23.00 17.94
N GLY A 107 -1.91 -21.99 18.23
CA GLY A 107 -0.45 -22.16 18.41
C GLY A 107 0.30 -22.64 17.17
N LEU A 108 -0.24 -22.40 15.97
CA LEU A 108 0.34 -22.84 14.70
C LEU A 108 1.35 -21.83 14.15
N SER A 109 2.34 -22.31 13.41
CA SER A 109 3.30 -21.45 12.72
C SER A 109 2.66 -20.83 11.47
N TYR A 110 2.40 -19.52 11.55
CA TYR A 110 1.77 -18.73 10.48
C TYR A 110 2.47 -18.85 9.12
N LEU A 111 3.81 -18.80 9.06
CA LEU A 111 4.56 -18.82 7.80
C LEU A 111 4.40 -20.15 7.06
N SER A 112 4.48 -21.29 7.76
CA SER A 112 4.35 -22.61 7.15
C SER A 112 2.90 -22.88 6.71
N LEU A 113 1.91 -22.42 7.49
CA LEU A 113 0.51 -22.51 7.06
C LEU A 113 0.26 -21.66 5.81
N ARG A 114 0.78 -20.44 5.76
CA ARG A 114 0.69 -19.56 4.58
C ARG A 114 1.35 -20.19 3.35
N ALA A 115 2.51 -20.82 3.49
CA ALA A 115 3.16 -21.54 2.40
C ALA A 115 2.32 -22.73 1.89
N SER A 116 1.73 -23.49 2.80
CA SER A 116 0.82 -24.60 2.45
C SER A 116 -0.45 -24.12 1.74
N ILE A 117 -1.06 -23.02 2.22
CA ILE A 117 -2.20 -22.38 1.56
C ILE A 117 -1.81 -21.93 0.15
N GLY A 118 -0.65 -21.26 0.00
CA GLY A 118 -0.14 -20.81 -1.30
C GLY A 118 0.13 -21.95 -2.29
N LEU A 119 0.57 -23.11 -1.80
CA LEU A 119 0.78 -24.29 -2.64
C LEU A 119 -0.57 -24.86 -3.11
N TRP A 120 -1.56 -24.96 -2.23
CA TRP A 120 -2.91 -25.40 -2.60
C TRP A 120 -3.62 -24.42 -3.53
N THR A 121 -3.49 -23.11 -3.32
CA THR A 121 -4.06 -22.12 -4.24
C THR A 121 -3.45 -22.25 -5.64
N ALA A 122 -2.13 -22.48 -5.75
CA ALA A 122 -1.49 -22.72 -7.05
C ALA A 122 -2.06 -23.97 -7.75
N ILE A 123 -2.24 -25.07 -7.02
CA ILE A 123 -2.85 -26.30 -7.57
C ILE A 123 -4.30 -26.04 -8.01
N LEU A 124 -5.11 -25.40 -7.18
CA LEU A 124 -6.51 -25.09 -7.50
C LEU A 124 -6.62 -24.14 -8.70
N CYS A 125 -5.74 -23.14 -8.80
CA CYS A 125 -5.66 -22.27 -9.99
C CYS A 125 -5.34 -23.05 -11.26
N ILE A 126 -4.40 -24.00 -11.22
CA ILE A 126 -4.08 -24.86 -12.37
C ILE A 126 -5.30 -25.70 -12.77
N ILE A 127 -6.03 -26.24 -11.80
CA ILE A 127 -7.27 -26.99 -12.05
C ILE A 127 -8.32 -26.10 -12.72
N LEU A 128 -8.53 -24.87 -12.22
CA LEU A 128 -9.47 -23.92 -12.82
C LEU A 128 -9.13 -23.59 -14.27
N VAL A 129 -7.84 -23.38 -14.56
CA VAL A 129 -7.34 -23.16 -15.93
C VAL A 129 -7.58 -24.40 -16.80
N ALA A 130 -7.33 -25.61 -16.27
CA ALA A 130 -7.56 -26.85 -16.99
C ALA A 130 -9.05 -27.07 -17.32
N THR A 131 -9.96 -26.64 -16.44
CA THR A 131 -11.41 -26.74 -16.61
C THR A 131 -12.04 -25.64 -17.49
N ASP A 132 -11.24 -24.76 -18.09
CA ASP A 132 -11.72 -23.62 -18.91
C ASP A 132 -12.79 -22.76 -18.17
N ALA A 133 -12.54 -22.48 -16.88
CA ALA A 133 -13.41 -21.64 -16.04
C ALA A 133 -13.55 -20.18 -16.55
N SER A 134 -12.73 -19.79 -17.53
CA SER A 134 -12.82 -18.49 -18.22
C SER A 134 -14.16 -18.28 -18.95
N SER A 135 -14.91 -19.36 -19.23
CA SER A 135 -16.28 -19.25 -19.77
C SER A 135 -17.25 -18.54 -18.81
N LEU A 136 -16.96 -18.52 -17.50
CA LEU A 136 -17.81 -17.86 -16.50
C LEU A 136 -17.83 -16.33 -16.67
N VAL A 137 -16.79 -15.77 -17.28
CA VAL A 137 -16.62 -14.33 -17.52
C VAL A 137 -17.68 -13.79 -18.46
N CYS A 138 -18.18 -14.61 -19.38
CA CYS A 138 -19.24 -14.24 -20.31
C CYS A 138 -20.58 -13.94 -19.62
N TYR A 139 -20.76 -14.34 -18.36
CA TYR A 139 -21.96 -14.02 -17.57
C TYR A 139 -21.89 -12.65 -16.89
N ILE A 140 -20.71 -12.04 -16.83
CA ILE A 140 -20.57 -10.68 -16.32
C ILE A 140 -21.15 -9.73 -17.39
N THR A 141 -22.14 -8.95 -16.97
CA THR A 141 -22.80 -7.98 -17.85
C THR A 141 -22.19 -6.60 -17.69
N ARG A 142 -22.36 -5.75 -18.70
CA ARG A 142 -21.95 -4.34 -18.65
C ARG A 142 -22.43 -3.62 -17.38
N PHE A 143 -23.65 -3.89 -16.93
CA PHE A 143 -24.20 -3.30 -15.71
C PHE A 143 -23.38 -3.67 -14.47
N THR A 144 -23.03 -4.95 -14.34
CA THR A 144 -22.21 -5.42 -13.21
C THR A 144 -20.80 -4.85 -13.25
N GLU A 145 -20.21 -4.68 -14.44
CA GLU A 145 -18.88 -4.07 -14.60
C GLU A 145 -18.85 -2.60 -14.21
N GLU A 146 -19.82 -1.80 -14.69
CA GLU A 146 -19.92 -0.37 -14.39
C GLU A 146 -20.24 -0.13 -12.90
N ALA A 147 -21.12 -0.96 -12.32
CA ALA A 147 -21.41 -0.93 -10.89
C ALA A 147 -20.17 -1.27 -10.05
N PHE A 148 -19.39 -2.27 -10.45
CA PHE A 148 -18.17 -2.65 -9.71
C PHE A 148 -17.06 -1.60 -9.84
N ALA A 149 -16.84 -1.06 -11.04
CA ALA A 149 -15.86 0.00 -11.26
C ALA A 149 -16.20 1.26 -10.47
N SER A 150 -17.47 1.65 -10.41
CA SER A 150 -17.92 2.79 -9.59
C SER A 150 -17.78 2.51 -8.10
N LEU A 151 -18.09 1.30 -7.63
CA LEU A 151 -17.88 0.90 -6.24
C LEU A 151 -16.40 0.98 -5.83
N ILE A 152 -15.48 0.44 -6.64
CA ILE A 152 -14.04 0.54 -6.37
C ILE A 152 -13.59 2.00 -6.31
N CYS A 153 -14.07 2.84 -7.23
CA CYS A 153 -13.75 4.27 -7.24
C CYS A 153 -14.19 4.96 -5.94
N ILE A 154 -15.41 4.68 -5.47
CA ILE A 154 -15.92 5.22 -4.20
C ILE A 154 -15.09 4.72 -3.01
N ILE A 155 -14.74 3.43 -2.98
CA ILE A 155 -13.90 2.85 -1.91
C ILE A 155 -12.53 3.53 -1.87
N PHE A 156 -11.86 3.74 -3.01
CA PHE A 156 -10.57 4.43 -3.03
C PHE A 156 -10.65 5.89 -2.58
N ILE A 157 -11.71 6.61 -2.95
CA ILE A 157 -11.93 7.99 -2.48
C ILE A 157 -12.16 7.99 -0.96
N TYR A 158 -12.98 7.07 -0.46
CA TYR A 158 -13.24 6.93 0.98
C TYR A 158 -11.95 6.60 1.74
N GLU A 159 -11.17 5.62 1.28
CA GLU A 159 -9.90 5.22 1.93
C GLU A 159 -8.88 6.38 1.96
N ALA A 160 -8.83 7.19 0.90
CA ALA A 160 -7.96 8.38 0.86
C ALA A 160 -8.38 9.43 1.91
N LEU A 161 -9.69 9.65 2.08
CA LEU A 161 -10.22 10.56 3.10
C LEU A 161 -10.04 9.99 4.52
N GLU A 162 -10.29 8.71 4.72
CA GLU A 162 -10.09 8.02 6.01
C GLU A 162 -8.64 8.15 6.48
N LYS A 163 -7.66 7.95 5.58
CA LYS A 163 -6.23 8.16 5.90
C LYS A 163 -5.92 9.61 6.30
N LEU A 164 -6.57 10.59 5.67
CA LEU A 164 -6.43 12.00 6.04
C LEU A 164 -7.04 12.29 7.43
N PHE A 165 -8.19 11.69 7.74
CA PHE A 165 -8.81 11.80 9.07
C PHE A 165 -8.00 11.10 10.17
N HIS A 166 -7.45 9.91 9.90
CA HIS A 166 -6.57 9.23 10.86
C HIS A 166 -5.31 10.06 11.16
N LEU A 167 -4.78 10.76 10.15
CA LEU A 167 -3.70 11.72 10.36
C LEU A 167 -4.13 12.88 11.25
N SER A 168 -5.39 13.32 11.14
CA SER A 168 -5.97 14.35 12.00
C SER A 168 -6.04 13.95 13.48
N GLU A 169 -6.30 12.68 13.77
CA GLU A 169 -6.31 12.16 15.15
C GLU A 169 -4.89 12.01 15.71
N THR A 170 -3.94 11.63 14.85
CA THR A 170 -2.54 11.44 15.25
C THR A 170 -1.85 12.78 15.55
N TYR A 171 -2.19 13.84 14.81
CA TYR A 171 -1.65 15.20 14.98
C TYR A 171 -2.78 16.20 15.29
N PRO A 172 -3.33 16.20 16.52
CA PRO A 172 -4.48 17.05 16.84
C PRO A 172 -4.17 18.54 16.68
N ILE A 173 -5.19 19.35 16.38
CA ILE A 173 -5.07 20.82 16.36
C ILE A 173 -5.16 21.33 17.81
N ASN A 174 -4.18 22.13 18.24
CA ASN A 174 -4.29 22.80 19.54
C ASN A 174 -5.23 23.99 19.39
N MET A 175 -6.49 23.82 19.80
CA MET A 175 -7.51 24.87 19.75
C MET A 175 -7.33 25.94 20.86
N HIS A 176 -6.49 25.67 21.86
CA HIS A 176 -6.18 26.58 22.97
C HIS A 176 -4.76 27.13 22.81
N ASN A 177 -4.60 28.07 21.86
CA ASN A 177 -3.32 28.70 21.58
C ASN A 177 -3.32 30.14 22.12
N ASP A 178 -2.66 30.35 23.26
CA ASP A 178 -2.35 31.70 23.76
C ASP A 178 -1.11 32.23 23.02
N LEU A 179 -1.30 33.25 22.19
CA LEU A 179 -0.25 33.86 21.36
C LEU A 179 0.96 34.36 22.19
N ASP A 180 0.75 34.69 23.46
CA ASP A 180 1.78 35.23 24.36
C ASP A 180 2.72 34.15 24.96
N LEU A 181 2.41 32.86 24.77
CA LEU A 181 3.15 31.75 25.41
C LEU A 181 4.00 30.90 24.45
N LEU A 182 4.10 31.29 23.17
CA LEU A 182 4.84 30.57 22.12
C LEU A 182 6.30 30.22 22.49
N THR A 183 6.97 31.06 23.28
CA THR A 183 8.35 30.84 23.77
C THR A 183 8.45 29.90 24.98
N LYS A 184 7.35 29.55 25.67
CA LYS A 184 7.32 28.56 26.76
C LYS A 184 6.89 27.16 26.31
N TYR A 185 6.25 27.04 25.14
CA TYR A 185 5.83 25.74 24.58
C TYR A 185 7.00 24.80 24.27
N SER A 186 8.21 25.33 24.09
CA SER A 186 9.43 24.53 23.95
C SER A 186 9.96 23.95 25.27
N HIS A 187 9.30 24.20 26.42
CA HIS A 187 10.05 24.22 27.68
C HIS A 187 9.47 23.58 28.93
N GLN A 188 8.29 22.95 28.90
CA GLN A 188 7.78 22.23 30.07
C GLN A 188 7.14 20.89 29.70
N ILE A 189 7.93 19.83 29.85
CA ILE A 189 7.47 18.45 29.99
C ILE A 189 7.78 18.03 31.43
N ALA A 190 6.78 17.59 32.19
CA ALA A 190 7.00 16.96 33.48
C ALA A 190 7.12 15.45 33.27
N ILE A 191 8.28 14.88 33.59
CA ILE A 191 8.49 13.43 33.60
C ILE A 191 8.15 12.94 35.01
N VAL A 192 7.12 12.11 35.15
CA VAL A 192 6.83 11.40 36.41
C VAL A 192 7.45 10.01 36.33
N VAL A 193 8.58 9.82 37.02
CA VAL A 193 9.22 8.50 37.14
C VAL A 193 8.66 7.81 38.39
N PHE A 194 7.91 6.71 38.21
CA PHE A 194 7.48 5.87 39.32
C PHE A 194 8.58 4.85 39.66
N PHE A 195 9.42 5.16 40.65
CA PHE A 195 10.18 4.13 41.37
C PHE A 195 9.29 3.54 42.48
N LYS A 196 9.13 2.22 42.53
CA LYS A 196 8.53 1.51 43.68
C LYS A 196 9.60 0.70 44.43
N PRO A 197 9.60 0.66 45.78
CA PRO A 197 9.21 1.72 46.71
C PRO A 197 10.29 1.93 47.80
N ALA A 198 10.96 3.07 47.80
CA ALA A 198 11.48 3.73 48.99
C ALA A 198 11.88 5.13 48.54
N PHE A 199 11.27 6.17 49.13
CA PHE A 199 11.47 7.58 48.80
C PHE A 199 10.67 8.11 47.60
N VAL A 200 9.48 8.64 47.90
CA VAL A 200 8.73 9.52 47.00
C VAL A 200 9.37 10.90 47.09
N GLN A 201 10.12 11.31 46.07
CA GLN A 201 10.49 12.71 45.88
C GLN A 201 10.09 13.14 44.48
N SER A 202 9.05 13.96 44.40
CA SER A 202 8.62 14.63 43.17
C SER A 202 9.57 15.79 42.86
N GLN A 203 10.56 15.58 42.00
CA GLN A 203 11.34 16.67 41.42
C GLN A 203 10.80 17.00 40.02
N SER A 204 10.27 18.21 39.86
CA SER A 204 9.88 18.79 38.59
C SER A 204 11.12 19.38 37.89
N PHE A 205 11.79 18.58 37.06
CA PHE A 205 12.93 19.07 36.28
C PHE A 205 12.44 19.75 34.99
N SER A 206 12.77 21.03 34.81
CA SER A 206 12.49 21.78 33.57
C SER A 206 13.63 21.54 32.59
N LEU A 207 13.64 20.42 31.88
CA LEU A 207 14.73 20.07 30.96
C LEU A 207 14.41 20.51 29.52
N HIS A 208 15.39 21.14 28.87
CA HIS A 208 15.35 21.55 27.47
C HIS A 208 15.48 20.28 26.59
N ILE A 209 14.36 19.73 26.11
CA ILE A 209 14.36 18.43 25.43
C ILE A 209 14.58 18.61 23.93
N LYS A 210 15.74 18.19 23.43
CA LYS A 210 15.94 17.80 22.02
C LYS A 210 15.16 16.51 21.75
N PRO A 211 14.68 16.24 20.51
CA PRO A 211 13.86 15.06 20.16
C PRO A 211 14.43 13.71 20.63
N GLN A 212 15.73 13.65 20.88
CA GLN A 212 16.47 12.49 21.38
C GLN A 212 16.08 12.02 22.80
N TYR A 213 15.52 12.89 23.66
CA TYR A 213 15.09 12.49 25.01
C TYR A 213 13.69 11.84 25.06
N CYS A 214 12.87 11.97 24.01
CA CYS A 214 11.56 11.30 23.95
C CYS A 214 11.69 9.77 23.83
N ASP A 215 12.71 9.28 23.12
CA ASP A 215 12.99 7.84 22.98
C ASP A 215 13.53 7.23 24.27
N GLU A 216 14.31 7.99 25.06
CA GLU A 216 14.76 7.55 26.38
C GLU A 216 13.58 7.48 27.37
N CYS A 217 12.64 8.43 27.33
CA CYS A 217 11.46 8.40 28.20
C CYS A 217 10.57 7.17 27.98
N LYS A 218 10.42 6.72 26.72
CA LYS A 218 9.74 5.45 26.38
C LYS A 218 10.48 4.22 26.92
N LYS A 219 11.82 4.23 26.94
CA LYS A 219 12.62 3.13 27.52
C LYS A 219 12.47 3.02 29.03
N PHE A 220 12.19 4.12 29.73
CA PHE A 220 12.04 4.15 31.19
C PHE A 220 10.59 4.03 31.69
N HIS A 221 9.63 3.66 30.82
CA HIS A 221 8.20 3.59 31.15
C HIS A 221 7.65 4.88 31.80
N GLY A 222 8.20 6.05 31.44
CA GLY A 222 7.74 7.34 31.94
C GLY A 222 6.51 7.82 31.18
N GLU A 223 5.53 8.38 31.90
CA GLU A 223 4.35 9.00 31.30
C GLU A 223 4.65 10.49 31.07
N ILE A 224 4.45 10.95 29.82
CA ILE A 224 4.78 12.31 29.40
C ILE A 224 3.58 13.19 29.72
N VAL A 225 3.68 14.02 30.76
CA VAL A 225 2.57 14.89 31.19
C VAL A 225 2.89 16.35 30.84
N GLY A 226 2.07 16.95 29.97
CA GLY A 226 2.18 18.36 29.58
C GLY A 226 1.16 18.75 28.51
N ARG A 227 0.77 20.03 28.46
CA ARG A 227 -0.17 20.56 27.43
C ARG A 227 0.38 20.48 26.00
N ALA A 228 1.67 20.21 25.85
CA ALA A 228 2.38 20.06 24.58
C ALA A 228 2.65 18.57 24.22
N CYS A 229 2.01 17.61 24.88
CA CYS A 229 2.18 16.18 24.61
C CYS A 229 0.80 15.51 24.49
N GLY A 230 0.55 14.85 23.36
CA GLY A 230 -0.65 14.04 23.14
C GLY A 230 -0.44 12.58 23.56
N HIS A 231 -1.51 11.78 23.54
CA HIS A 231 -1.47 10.36 23.92
C HIS A 231 -0.47 9.51 23.11
N HIS A 232 -0.05 9.95 21.92
CA HIS A 232 0.80 9.18 21.00
C HIS A 232 2.18 9.82 20.71
N GLY A 233 2.50 10.99 21.29
CA GLY A 233 3.80 11.65 21.07
C GLY A 233 3.82 13.16 21.39
N PRO A 234 4.99 13.81 21.21
CA PRO A 234 5.12 15.25 21.36
C PRO A 234 4.26 15.98 20.31
N TYR A 235 3.57 17.04 20.74
CA TYR A 235 2.75 17.88 19.87
C TYR A 235 3.63 18.61 18.85
N VAL A 236 3.43 18.34 17.57
CA VAL A 236 4.08 19.09 16.49
C VAL A 236 3.02 19.99 15.84
N PRO A 237 3.08 21.31 16.03
CA PRO A 237 2.15 22.23 15.39
C PRO A 237 2.25 22.16 13.86
N ASP A 238 1.17 22.55 13.18
CA ASP A 238 1.08 22.80 11.73
C ASP A 238 1.20 21.60 10.77
N VAL A 239 1.60 20.41 11.23
CA VAL A 239 1.74 19.21 10.39
C VAL A 239 0.43 18.80 9.70
N LEU A 240 -0.68 18.83 10.43
CA LEU A 240 -2.00 18.49 9.90
C LEU A 240 -2.43 19.48 8.82
N PHE A 241 -2.34 20.78 9.10
CA PHE A 241 -2.73 21.83 8.17
C PHE A 241 -1.90 21.76 6.89
N TRP A 242 -0.59 21.58 7.04
CA TRP A 242 0.32 21.38 5.92
C TRP A 242 -0.04 20.14 5.08
N SER A 243 -0.35 19.02 5.72
CA SER A 243 -0.76 17.79 5.03
C SER A 243 -2.07 17.93 4.26
N VAL A 244 -3.06 18.64 4.82
CA VAL A 244 -4.32 18.96 4.15
C VAL A 244 -4.10 19.86 2.94
N ILE A 245 -3.26 20.90 3.07
CA ILE A 245 -2.89 21.77 1.95
C ILE A 245 -2.22 20.96 0.85
N LEU A 246 -1.22 20.14 1.18
CA LEU A 246 -0.54 19.29 0.20
C LEU A 246 -1.52 18.36 -0.53
N PHE A 247 -2.46 17.75 0.19
CA PHE A 247 -3.46 16.86 -0.39
C PHE A 247 -4.34 17.58 -1.42
N PHE A 248 -5.03 18.66 -1.03
CA PHE A 248 -5.92 19.40 -1.94
C PHE A 248 -5.15 20.13 -3.05
N SER A 249 -3.97 20.66 -2.77
CA SER A 249 -3.11 21.30 -3.77
C SER A 249 -2.65 20.31 -4.83
N THR A 250 -2.25 19.09 -4.44
CA THR A 250 -1.87 18.03 -5.38
C THR A 250 -3.04 17.66 -6.31
N VAL A 251 -4.25 17.48 -5.77
CA VAL A 251 -5.43 17.12 -6.57
C VAL A 251 -5.81 18.24 -7.53
N THR A 252 -5.84 19.48 -7.06
CA THR A 252 -6.18 20.65 -7.89
C THR A 252 -5.14 20.90 -8.98
N LEU A 253 -3.84 20.88 -8.64
CA LEU A 253 -2.76 21.06 -9.60
C LEU A 253 -2.75 19.94 -10.66
N SER A 254 -2.91 18.68 -10.26
CA SER A 254 -3.01 17.56 -11.20
C SER A 254 -4.20 17.70 -12.15
N SER A 255 -5.36 18.10 -11.64
CA SER A 255 -6.57 18.32 -12.45
C SER A 255 -6.39 19.47 -13.44
N THR A 256 -5.83 20.61 -13.01
CA THR A 256 -5.58 21.76 -13.88
C THR A 256 -4.54 21.47 -14.97
N LEU A 257 -3.44 20.78 -14.64
CA LEU A 257 -2.44 20.35 -15.62
C LEU A 257 -3.00 19.34 -16.63
N LYS A 258 -3.98 18.52 -16.23
CA LYS A 258 -4.67 17.61 -17.15
C LYS A 258 -5.66 18.32 -18.07
N GLN A 259 -6.39 19.31 -17.54
CA GLN A 259 -7.26 20.19 -18.34
C GLN A 259 -6.48 21.08 -19.31
N PHE A 260 -5.18 21.31 -19.04
CA PHE A 260 -4.29 22.02 -19.95
C PHE A 260 -4.25 21.41 -21.35
N LYS A 261 -4.54 20.11 -21.50
CA LYS A 261 -4.64 19.42 -22.80
C LYS A 261 -5.65 20.03 -23.77
N THR A 262 -6.71 20.67 -23.28
CA THR A 262 -7.74 21.31 -24.13
C THR A 262 -7.57 22.82 -24.23
N SER A 263 -6.63 23.39 -23.47
CA SER A 263 -6.34 24.82 -23.46
C SER A 263 -5.77 25.31 -24.79
N ARG A 264 -5.99 26.60 -25.08
CA ARG A 264 -5.61 27.30 -26.33
C ARG A 264 -4.31 28.10 -26.23
N TYR A 265 -3.72 28.22 -25.03
CA TYR A 265 -2.61 29.14 -24.79
C TYR A 265 -1.24 28.66 -25.31
N PHE A 266 -1.05 27.36 -25.59
CA PHE A 266 0.26 26.76 -25.92
C PHE A 266 0.24 25.92 -27.21
N PRO A 267 1.41 25.75 -27.86
CA PRO A 267 1.53 24.91 -29.05
C PRO A 267 1.19 23.44 -28.74
N THR A 268 0.64 22.75 -29.74
CA THR A 268 0.06 21.39 -29.61
C THR A 268 1.04 20.36 -29.04
N LYS A 269 2.32 20.43 -29.40
CA LYS A 269 3.38 19.53 -28.91
C LYS A 269 3.66 19.71 -27.43
N VAL A 270 3.87 20.95 -26.97
CA VAL A 270 4.12 21.27 -25.55
C VAL A 270 2.91 20.87 -24.70
N ARG A 271 1.71 21.18 -25.18
CA ARG A 271 0.46 20.84 -24.50
C ARG A 271 0.26 19.33 -24.30
N SER A 272 0.61 18.52 -25.29
CA SER A 272 0.56 17.04 -25.17
C SER A 272 1.55 16.55 -24.12
N VAL A 273 2.82 16.96 -24.23
CA VAL A 273 3.87 16.53 -23.31
C VAL A 273 3.55 16.93 -21.86
N VAL A 274 3.18 18.20 -21.62
CA VAL A 274 2.82 18.67 -20.27
C VAL A 274 1.61 17.92 -19.72
N SER A 275 0.60 17.64 -20.54
CA SER A 275 -0.57 16.85 -20.10
C SER A 275 -0.22 15.40 -19.80
N ASP A 276 0.73 14.80 -20.52
CA ASP A 276 1.12 13.40 -20.34
C ASP A 276 1.98 13.24 -19.07
N PHE A 277 2.80 14.25 -18.73
CA PHE A 277 3.60 14.30 -17.49
C PHE A 277 2.89 14.99 -16.30
N ALA A 278 1.64 15.44 -16.47
CA ALA A 278 0.92 16.29 -15.51
C ALA A 278 0.97 15.78 -14.06
N VAL A 279 0.63 14.51 -13.86
CA VAL A 279 0.55 13.92 -12.51
C VAL A 279 1.94 13.77 -11.89
N PHE A 280 2.94 13.35 -12.67
CA PHE A 280 4.31 13.22 -12.19
C PHE A 280 4.92 14.58 -11.82
N LEU A 281 4.76 15.60 -12.68
CA LEU A 281 5.22 16.96 -12.39
C LEU A 281 4.54 17.55 -11.16
N THR A 282 3.25 17.25 -10.95
CA THR A 282 2.53 17.64 -9.74
C THR A 282 3.19 17.05 -8.49
N ILE A 283 3.40 15.73 -8.46
CA ILE A 283 4.04 15.04 -7.33
C ILE A 283 5.43 15.63 -7.06
N LEU A 284 6.25 15.78 -8.10
CA LEU A 284 7.60 16.35 -7.99
C LEU A 284 7.57 17.78 -7.41
N SER A 285 6.66 18.62 -7.91
CA SER A 285 6.52 20.01 -7.44
C SER A 285 6.10 20.08 -5.96
N MET A 286 5.16 19.23 -5.54
CA MET A 286 4.66 19.21 -4.17
C MET A 286 5.72 18.67 -3.19
N VAL A 287 6.50 17.67 -3.60
CA VAL A 287 7.66 17.18 -2.83
C VAL A 287 8.73 18.27 -2.70
N LEU A 288 8.99 19.04 -3.75
CA LEU A 288 9.95 20.14 -3.70
C LEU A 288 9.48 21.27 -2.76
N ILE A 289 8.19 21.60 -2.79
CA ILE A 289 7.59 22.58 -1.89
C ILE A 289 7.66 22.09 -0.42
N ASP A 290 7.32 20.83 -0.16
CA ASP A 290 7.45 20.22 1.17
C ASP A 290 8.90 20.24 1.68
N TYR A 291 9.86 19.93 0.79
CA TYR A 291 11.28 20.00 1.12
C TYR A 291 11.75 21.43 1.43
N ALA A 292 11.28 22.42 0.68
CA ALA A 292 11.65 23.82 0.88
C ALA A 292 11.08 24.42 2.17
N ILE A 293 9.86 24.01 2.56
CA ILE A 293 9.18 24.48 3.77
C ILE A 293 9.70 23.76 5.03
N GLY A 294 10.18 22.52 4.90
CA GLY A 294 10.92 21.83 5.96
C GLY A 294 10.08 21.42 7.18
N ILE A 295 8.74 21.44 7.07
CA ILE A 295 7.84 20.93 8.12
C ILE A 295 7.98 19.40 8.19
N PRO A 296 8.01 18.79 9.40
CA PRO A 296 8.11 17.33 9.56
C PRO A 296 6.80 16.63 9.20
N SER A 297 6.48 16.59 7.91
CA SER A 297 5.38 15.81 7.35
C SER A 297 5.68 14.30 7.43
N PRO A 298 4.65 13.43 7.55
CA PRO A 298 4.84 11.98 7.52
C PRO A 298 5.33 11.54 6.14
N LYS A 299 6.60 11.11 6.06
CA LYS A 299 7.23 10.65 4.82
C LYS A 299 7.17 9.14 4.70
N LEU A 300 7.21 8.68 3.45
CA LEU A 300 7.24 7.26 3.13
C LEU A 300 8.53 6.62 3.68
N GLN A 301 8.40 5.78 4.70
CA GLN A 301 9.54 5.08 5.29
C GLN A 301 9.86 3.83 4.48
N VAL A 302 10.97 3.87 3.76
CA VAL A 302 11.52 2.70 3.07
C VAL A 302 12.65 2.12 3.95
N PRO A 303 12.62 0.83 4.28
CA PRO A 303 13.70 0.22 5.06
C PRO A 303 15.02 0.25 4.27
N ASN A 304 16.10 0.63 4.95
CA ASN A 304 17.41 0.83 4.33
C ASN A 304 18.16 -0.47 3.99
N ALA A 305 17.64 -1.64 4.41
CA ALA A 305 18.28 -2.93 4.22
C ALA A 305 17.28 -3.96 3.67
N PHE A 306 17.68 -4.66 2.61
CA PHE A 306 17.01 -5.84 2.09
C PHE A 306 17.33 -7.05 2.99
N LYS A 307 16.65 -7.13 4.13
CA LYS A 307 16.72 -8.27 5.04
C LYS A 307 15.31 -8.75 5.38
N PRO A 308 15.11 -10.06 5.61
CA PRO A 308 13.87 -10.53 6.20
C PRO A 308 13.63 -9.82 7.53
N THR A 309 12.37 -9.53 7.85
CA THR A 309 11.99 -8.78 9.07
C THR A 309 12.56 -9.41 10.35
N ARG A 310 12.81 -10.72 10.34
CA ARG A 310 13.51 -11.43 11.42
C ARG A 310 14.82 -12.01 10.89
N ASP A 311 15.90 -11.74 11.61
CA ASP A 311 17.23 -12.29 11.32
C ASP A 311 17.30 -13.81 11.55
N ASP A 312 16.35 -14.39 12.29
CA ASP A 312 16.29 -15.84 12.60
C ASP A 312 15.86 -16.73 11.41
N ARG A 313 15.49 -16.16 10.24
CA ARG A 313 14.92 -16.94 9.12
C ARG A 313 15.58 -16.65 7.77
N GLY A 314 15.60 -17.68 6.93
CA GLY A 314 15.88 -17.55 5.49
C GLY A 314 14.65 -17.12 4.67
N TRP A 315 14.87 -16.80 3.40
CA TRP A 315 13.80 -16.45 2.44
C TRP A 315 12.91 -17.63 2.06
N PHE A 316 13.43 -18.87 2.14
CA PHE A 316 12.69 -20.08 1.81
C PHE A 316 12.07 -20.70 3.06
N ILE A 317 10.76 -20.88 3.06
CA ILE A 317 10.01 -21.52 4.15
C ILE A 317 9.51 -22.88 3.68
N THR A 318 9.79 -23.93 4.44
CA THR A 318 9.25 -25.27 4.17
C THR A 318 7.76 -25.33 4.49
N PRO A 319 6.92 -25.91 3.62
CA PRO A 319 5.46 -25.96 3.81
C PRO A 319 5.05 -26.78 5.03
N LEU A 320 5.74 -27.88 5.35
CA LEU A 320 5.43 -28.70 6.53
C LEU A 320 5.90 -28.08 7.85
N GLY A 321 7.07 -27.42 7.86
CA GLY A 321 7.58 -26.66 9.01
C GLY A 321 7.47 -27.43 10.36
N PRO A 322 7.20 -26.72 11.48
CA PRO A 322 6.90 -27.33 12.78
C PRO A 322 5.42 -27.70 12.96
N ASN A 323 4.58 -27.53 11.92
CA ASN A 323 3.15 -27.76 12.02
C ASN A 323 2.83 -29.25 11.86
N PRO A 324 1.80 -29.77 12.54
CA PRO A 324 1.38 -31.15 12.36
C PRO A 324 0.84 -31.37 10.93
N TRP A 325 1.08 -32.56 10.38
CA TRP A 325 0.80 -32.89 8.97
C TRP A 325 -0.67 -32.65 8.54
N TRP A 326 -1.63 -32.77 9.48
CA TRP A 326 -3.05 -32.53 9.21
C TRP A 326 -3.35 -31.08 8.80
N THR A 327 -2.49 -30.12 9.19
CA THR A 327 -2.65 -28.70 8.81
C THR A 327 -2.50 -28.49 7.31
N VAL A 328 -1.71 -29.32 6.62
CA VAL A 328 -1.56 -29.27 5.17
C VAL A 328 -2.87 -29.61 4.48
N ILE A 329 -3.64 -30.56 5.01
CA ILE A 329 -4.94 -30.94 4.45
C ILE A 329 -6.00 -29.88 4.81
N ALA A 330 -5.99 -29.42 6.07
CA ALA A 330 -6.91 -28.37 6.51
C ALA A 330 -6.74 -27.05 5.73
N ALA A 331 -5.52 -26.77 5.24
CA ALA A 331 -5.21 -25.60 4.42
C ALA A 331 -5.97 -25.54 3.08
N VAL A 332 -6.57 -26.63 2.61
CA VAL A 332 -7.37 -26.64 1.37
C VAL A 332 -8.58 -25.71 1.48
N ILE A 333 -9.22 -25.63 2.65
CA ILE A 333 -10.41 -24.78 2.86
C ILE A 333 -10.07 -23.28 2.68
N PRO A 334 -9.10 -22.70 3.41
CA PRO A 334 -8.70 -21.31 3.19
C PRO A 334 -8.07 -21.09 1.81
N ALA A 335 -7.42 -22.10 1.21
CA ALA A 335 -6.92 -22.01 -0.15
C ALA A 335 -8.04 -21.89 -1.19
N LEU A 336 -9.17 -22.59 -1.00
CA LEU A 336 -10.33 -22.48 -1.87
C LEU A 336 -10.91 -21.05 -1.83
N LEU A 337 -11.05 -20.47 -0.63
CA LEU A 337 -11.50 -19.08 -0.48
C LEU A 337 -10.56 -18.10 -1.19
N CYS A 338 -9.24 -18.25 -0.99
CA CYS A 338 -8.22 -17.40 -1.61
C CYS A 338 -8.23 -17.54 -3.14
N THR A 339 -8.43 -18.75 -3.65
CA THR A 339 -8.55 -19.03 -5.10
C THR A 339 -9.76 -18.31 -5.70
N ILE A 340 -10.92 -18.34 -5.02
CA ILE A 340 -12.14 -17.64 -5.48
C ILE A 340 -11.91 -16.13 -5.50
N LEU A 341 -11.28 -15.56 -4.46
CA LEU A 341 -10.98 -14.13 -4.39
C LEU A 341 -10.06 -13.70 -5.53
N ILE A 342 -8.94 -14.40 -5.74
CA ILE A 342 -7.99 -14.10 -6.82
C ILE A 342 -8.65 -14.25 -8.19
N PHE A 343 -9.46 -15.30 -8.37
CA PHE A 343 -10.18 -15.52 -9.62
C PHE A 343 -11.17 -14.39 -9.91
N MET A 344 -11.98 -14.00 -8.94
CA MET A 344 -12.95 -12.91 -9.10
C MET A 344 -12.27 -11.57 -9.40
N ASP A 345 -11.25 -11.20 -8.62
CA ASP A 345 -10.51 -9.95 -8.82
C ASP A 345 -9.86 -9.92 -10.22
N GLN A 346 -9.22 -11.00 -10.65
CA GLN A 346 -8.57 -11.05 -11.96
C GLN A 346 -9.58 -10.95 -13.11
N GLN A 347 -10.73 -11.65 -13.02
CA GLN A 347 -11.72 -11.63 -14.09
C GLN A 347 -12.38 -10.27 -14.23
N ILE A 348 -12.80 -9.66 -13.12
CA ILE A 348 -13.45 -8.36 -13.17
C ILE A 348 -12.47 -7.30 -13.72
N THR A 349 -11.22 -7.33 -13.27
CA THR A 349 -10.18 -6.40 -13.76
C THR A 349 -9.90 -6.61 -15.25
N ALA A 350 -9.81 -7.86 -15.71
CA ALA A 350 -9.58 -8.18 -17.12
C ALA A 350 -10.73 -7.70 -18.02
N VAL A 351 -11.98 -7.84 -17.57
CA VAL A 351 -13.16 -7.38 -18.32
C VAL A 351 -13.19 -5.85 -18.42
N ILE A 352 -12.92 -5.15 -17.32
CA ILE A 352 -12.87 -3.68 -17.30
C ILE A 352 -11.81 -3.15 -18.27
N ILE A 353 -10.62 -3.76 -18.29
CA ILE A 353 -9.53 -3.35 -19.18
C ILE A 353 -9.87 -3.65 -20.65
N ASN A 354 -10.47 -4.80 -20.93
CA ASN A 354 -10.79 -5.23 -22.30
C ASN A 354 -12.10 -4.65 -22.86
N ARG A 355 -12.57 -3.52 -22.30
CA ARG A 355 -13.77 -2.86 -22.81
C ARG A 355 -13.59 -2.44 -24.26
N LYS A 356 -14.58 -2.76 -25.09
CA LYS A 356 -14.59 -2.40 -26.54
C LYS A 356 -14.41 -0.91 -26.80
N GLU A 357 -14.82 -0.07 -25.85
CA GLU A 357 -14.69 1.40 -25.93
C GLU A 357 -13.24 1.89 -25.86
N HIS A 358 -12.33 1.13 -25.25
CA HIS A 358 -10.90 1.44 -25.23
C HIS A 358 -10.22 1.18 -26.58
N LYS A 359 -10.94 0.58 -27.56
CA LYS A 359 -10.44 0.27 -28.90
C LYS A 359 -9.14 -0.55 -28.91
N LEU A 360 -8.93 -1.35 -27.86
CA LEU A 360 -7.88 -2.36 -27.79
C LEU A 360 -8.33 -3.58 -28.62
N LYS A 361 -7.44 -4.13 -29.45
CA LYS A 361 -7.73 -5.24 -30.39
C LYS A 361 -7.26 -6.60 -29.86
#